data_AF-A0A924FUM8-F1
#
_entry.id   AF-A0A924FUM8-F1
#
_cell.length_a   1.000
_cell.length_b   1.000
_cell.length_c   1.000
_cell.angle_alpha   90.00
_cell.angle_beta   90.00
_cell.angle_gamma   90.00
#
_symmetry.space_group_name_H-M   'P 1'
#
loop_
_entity.id
_entity.type
_entity.pdbx_description
1 polymer ?
#
loop_
_entity_poly.entity_id
_entity_poly.type
_entity_poly.pdbx_seq_one_letter_code
_entity_poly.pdbx_strand_id
1 'polypeptide(L)'
;MSVALPTPDQVRAVAEQCGLALSDEDVISFRGLMQGSVDAYNVVAAMPDEVPVVKYPRTPGYRPGPEENPRNAWYRKSSVKGAASGKLKGKVVA
;
A
#
# COMPACT_ATOMS: atom_id res chain seq x y z
N MET A 1 -5.08 -3.89 -5.10
CA MET A 1 -4.45 -5.13 -5.62
C MET A 1 -5.40 -6.27 -5.32
N SER A 2 -5.71 -7.14 -6.28
CA SER A 2 -6.64 -8.24 -6.06
C SER A 2 -6.01 -9.37 -5.24
N VAL A 3 -6.84 -10.02 -4.43
CA VAL A 3 -6.51 -11.22 -3.66
C VAL A 3 -6.69 -12.43 -4.56
N ALA A 4 -5.65 -13.26 -4.63
CA ALA A 4 -5.70 -14.55 -5.33
C ALA A 4 -6.21 -15.65 -4.40
N LEU A 5 -6.97 -16.60 -4.95
CA LEU A 5 -7.33 -17.80 -4.23
C LEU A 5 -6.06 -18.63 -3.95
N PRO A 6 -5.84 -19.12 -2.72
CA PRO A 6 -4.65 -19.90 -2.40
C PRO A 6 -4.59 -21.17 -3.25
N THR A 7 -3.38 -21.60 -3.58
CA THR A 7 -3.18 -22.91 -4.22
C THR A 7 -3.46 -24.03 -3.22
N PRO A 8 -3.78 -25.25 -3.69
CA PRO A 8 -3.90 -26.42 -2.80
C PRO A 8 -2.68 -26.60 -1.89
N ASP A 9 -1.47 -26.37 -2.40
CA ASP A 9 -0.24 -26.48 -1.60
C ASP A 9 -0.15 -25.41 -0.51
N GLN A 10 -0.61 -24.19 -0.78
CA GLN A 10 -0.69 -23.13 0.23
C GLN A 10 -1.73 -23.48 1.32
N VAL A 11 -2.87 -24.05 0.94
CA VAL A 11 -3.87 -24.52 1.90
C VAL A 11 -3.29 -25.64 2.77
N ARG A 12 -2.56 -26.59 2.17
CA ARG A 12 -1.90 -27.68 2.91
C ARG A 12 -0.82 -27.16 3.88
N ALA A 13 0.00 -26.20 3.44
CA ALA A 13 1.01 -25.58 4.28
C ALA A 13 0.41 -24.84 5.49
N VAL A 14 -0.71 -24.14 5.31
CA VAL A 14 -1.42 -23.48 6.40
C VAL A 14 -2.08 -24.50 7.34
N ALA A 15 -2.65 -25.58 6.79
CA ALA A 15 -3.22 -26.66 7.60
C ALA A 15 -2.18 -27.28 8.54
N GLU A 16 -0.96 -27.53 8.03
CA GLU A 16 0.16 -28.03 8.84
C GLU A 16 0.54 -27.04 9.96
N GLN A 17 0.61 -25.74 9.65
CA GLN A 17 0.86 -24.69 10.66
C GLN A 17 -0.24 -24.61 11.72
N CYS A 18 -1.48 -24.90 11.35
CA CYS A 18 -2.62 -24.94 12.27
C CYS A 18 -2.75 -26.28 13.02
N GLY A 19 -1.89 -27.28 12.75
CA GLY A 19 -1.99 -28.62 13.34
C GLY A 19 -3.19 -29.44 12.83
N LEU A 20 -3.68 -29.13 11.63
CA LEU A 20 -4.79 -29.82 10.98
C LEU A 20 -4.26 -30.87 10.00
N ALA A 21 -4.66 -32.12 10.18
CA ALA A 21 -4.39 -33.20 9.23
C ALA A 21 -5.49 -33.23 8.17
N LEU A 22 -5.30 -32.47 7.08
CA LEU A 22 -6.25 -32.42 5.96
C LEU A 22 -5.88 -33.43 4.88
N SER A 23 -6.88 -34.17 4.39
CA SER A 23 -6.77 -34.97 3.17
C SER A 23 -6.77 -34.07 1.92
N ASP A 24 -6.47 -34.65 0.75
CA ASP A 24 -6.55 -33.90 -0.51
C ASP A 24 -7.98 -33.45 -0.83
N GLU A 25 -8.99 -34.24 -0.44
CA GLU A 25 -10.41 -33.87 -0.57
C GLU A 25 -10.77 -32.70 0.34
N ASP A 26 -10.27 -32.70 1.58
CA ASP A 26 -10.45 -31.57 2.51
C ASP A 26 -9.79 -30.31 1.94
N VAL A 27 -8.58 -30.39 1.40
CA VAL A 27 -7.89 -29.25 0.79
C VAL A 27 -8.72 -28.65 -0.35
N ILE A 28 -9.31 -29.47 -1.22
CA ILE A 28 -10.19 -29.01 -2.30
C ILE A 28 -11.44 -28.35 -1.72
N SER A 29 -12.06 -28.97 -0.72
CA SER A 29 -13.26 -28.48 -0.05
C SER A 29 -13.03 -27.11 0.61
N PHE A 30 -12.01 -27.01 1.47
CA PHE A 30 -11.65 -25.77 2.17
C PHE A 30 -11.29 -24.66 1.18
N ARG A 31 -10.55 -24.98 0.11
CA ARG A 31 -10.26 -24.01 -0.94
C ARG A 31 -11.53 -23.50 -1.63
N GLY A 32 -12.50 -24.39 -1.87
CA GLY A 32 -13.82 -23.99 -2.39
C GLY A 32 -14.59 -23.07 -1.43
N LEU A 33 -14.58 -23.39 -0.14
CA LEU A 33 -15.20 -22.56 0.90
C LEU A 33 -14.58 -21.16 1.01
N MET A 34 -13.27 -21.03 0.74
CA MET A 34 -12.56 -19.75 0.74
C MET A 34 -12.95 -18.82 -0.42
N GLN A 35 -13.54 -19.36 -1.51
CA GLN A 35 -13.84 -18.58 -2.73
C GLN A 35 -14.70 -17.35 -2.42
N GLY A 36 -15.81 -17.53 -1.69
CA GLY A 36 -16.71 -16.43 -1.35
C GLY A 36 -16.03 -15.33 -0.51
N SER A 37 -15.13 -15.71 0.39
CA SER A 37 -14.35 -14.73 1.15
C SER A 37 -13.38 -13.96 0.26
N VAL A 38 -12.64 -14.64 -0.62
CA VAL A 38 -11.71 -14.00 -1.56
C VAL A 38 -12.45 -13.05 -2.50
N ASP A 39 -13.63 -13.44 -2.99
CA ASP A 39 -14.46 -12.57 -3.82
C ASP A 39 -14.89 -11.31 -3.06
N ALA A 40 -15.27 -11.43 -1.79
CA ALA A 40 -15.60 -10.27 -0.95
C ALA A 40 -14.40 -9.33 -0.74
N TYR A 41 -13.19 -9.87 -0.52
CA TYR A 41 -11.97 -9.06 -0.45
C TYR A 41 -11.69 -8.35 -1.78
N ASN A 42 -11.94 -9.01 -2.90
CA ASN A 42 -11.76 -8.42 -4.23
C ASN A 42 -12.74 -7.29 -4.52
N VAL A 43 -13.97 -7.34 -4.00
CA VAL A 43 -14.90 -6.21 -4.04
C VAL A 43 -14.31 -5.00 -3.32
N VAL A 44 -13.82 -5.18 -2.09
CA VAL A 44 -13.20 -4.09 -1.31
C VAL A 44 -11.97 -3.54 -2.03
N ALA A 45 -11.12 -4.42 -2.59
CA ALA A 45 -9.92 -4.00 -3.32
C ALA A 45 -10.21 -3.23 -4.62
N ALA A 46 -11.43 -3.32 -5.15
CA ALA A 46 -11.88 -2.58 -6.33
C ALA A 46 -12.61 -1.28 -5.97
N MET A 47 -12.90 -1.03 -4.69
CA MET A 47 -13.48 0.24 -4.25
C MET A 47 -12.47 1.38 -4.47
N PRO A 48 -12.95 2.59 -4.81
CA PRO A 48 -12.08 3.76 -4.87
C PRO A 48 -11.48 4.06 -3.50
N ASP A 49 -10.27 4.62 -3.49
CA ASP A 49 -9.66 5.10 -2.28
C ASP A 49 -10.41 6.34 -1.76
N GLU A 50 -10.88 6.28 -0.52
CA GLU A 50 -11.49 7.41 0.18
C GLU A 50 -10.40 8.33 0.76
N VAL A 51 -9.62 8.97 -0.12
CA VAL A 51 -8.55 9.88 0.29
C VAL A 51 -9.09 11.29 0.63
N PRO A 52 -8.55 11.95 1.68
CA PRO A 52 -8.88 13.33 1.97
C PRO A 52 -8.54 14.26 0.80
N VAL A 53 -9.29 15.36 0.67
CA VAL A 53 -9.01 16.40 -0.33
C VAL A 53 -7.61 16.97 -0.12
N VAL A 54 -6.78 16.87 -1.16
CA VAL A 54 -5.44 17.46 -1.17
C VAL A 54 -5.56 18.98 -1.33
N LYS A 55 -5.59 19.71 -0.20
CA LYS A 55 -5.73 21.17 -0.19
C LYS A 55 -4.55 21.91 -0.85
N TYR A 56 -3.33 21.40 -0.65
CA TYR A 56 -2.09 21.96 -1.20
C TYR A 56 -1.26 20.86 -1.85
N PRO A 57 -1.35 20.67 -3.18
CA PRO A 57 -0.61 19.62 -3.85
C PRO A 57 0.90 19.89 -3.79
N ARG A 58 1.66 18.82 -3.61
CA ARG A 58 3.12 18.87 -3.74
C ARG A 58 3.53 18.85 -5.21
N THR A 59 4.65 19.49 -5.55
CA THR A 59 5.34 19.12 -6.79
C THR A 59 5.92 17.70 -6.67
N PRO A 60 6.11 16.97 -7.78
CA PRO A 60 6.65 15.60 -7.76
C PRO A 60 7.97 15.50 -6.98
N GLY A 61 8.71 16.61 -6.95
CA GLY A 61 10.02 16.74 -6.32
C GLY A 61 11.09 15.98 -7.10
N TYR A 62 12.35 16.25 -6.81
CA TYR A 62 13.50 15.62 -7.45
C TYR A 62 14.55 15.25 -6.42
N ARG A 63 15.43 14.31 -6.79
CA ARG A 63 16.63 14.04 -6.01
C ARG A 63 17.68 15.08 -6.41
N PRO A 64 18.14 15.94 -5.49
CA PRO A 64 19.12 16.97 -5.84
C PRO A 64 20.45 16.36 -6.26
N GLY A 65 21.10 16.99 -7.23
CA GLY A 65 22.45 16.62 -7.65
C GLY A 65 23.50 16.96 -6.59
N PRO A 66 24.76 16.51 -6.78
CA PRO A 66 25.85 16.77 -5.83
C PRO A 66 26.06 18.26 -5.52
N GLU A 67 25.95 19.12 -6.54
CA GLU A 67 26.09 20.59 -6.39
C GLU A 67 25.01 21.20 -5.48
N GLU A 68 23.80 20.63 -5.50
CA GLU A 68 22.67 21.10 -4.70
C GLU A 68 22.55 20.38 -3.33
N ASN A 69 23.40 19.37 -3.10
CA ASN A 69 23.43 18.56 -1.90
C ASN A 69 24.86 18.25 -1.42
N PRO A 70 25.74 19.27 -1.26
CA PRO A 70 27.15 19.04 -0.95
C PRO A 70 27.38 18.42 0.43
N ARG A 71 26.41 18.58 1.34
CA ARG A 71 26.45 18.01 2.69
C ARG A 71 25.68 16.69 2.82
N ASN A 72 25.15 16.17 1.71
CA ASN A 72 24.27 15.01 1.68
C ASN A 72 23.09 15.08 2.67
N ALA A 73 22.60 16.28 2.97
CA ALA A 73 21.53 16.54 3.93
C ALA A 73 20.13 16.42 3.31
N TRP A 74 20.03 16.39 1.98
CA TRP A 74 18.76 16.30 1.26
C TRP A 74 18.51 14.90 0.70
N TYR A 75 17.34 14.34 0.98
CA TYR A 75 16.86 13.11 0.30
C TYR A 75 16.13 13.43 -1.01
N ARG A 76 15.13 14.32 -0.95
CA ARG A 76 14.49 14.94 -2.11
C ARG A 76 14.16 16.40 -1.81
N LYS A 77 14.14 17.23 -2.86
CA LYS A 77 13.59 18.58 -2.81
C LYS A 77 12.23 18.60 -3.50
N SER A 78 11.24 19.23 -2.89
CA SER A 78 9.91 19.45 -3.47
C SER A 78 9.40 20.83 -3.07
N SER A 79 8.32 21.29 -3.71
CA SER A 79 7.65 22.54 -3.37
C SER A 79 6.17 22.23 -3.08
N VAL A 80 5.73 22.56 -1.88
CA VAL A 80 4.32 22.55 -1.49
C VAL A 80 3.92 24.01 -1.25
N LYS A 81 3.08 24.58 -2.11
CA LYS A 81 2.61 25.96 -1.94
C LYS A 81 1.40 25.94 -1.01
N GLY A 82 1.62 26.32 0.25
CA GLY A 82 0.58 26.46 1.27
C GLY A 82 -0.24 27.74 1.12
N ALA A 83 -0.79 28.23 2.23
CA ALA A 83 -1.58 29.46 2.28
C ALA A 83 -0.79 30.70 1.77
N ALA A 84 -1.49 31.62 1.11
CA ALA A 84 -0.89 32.85 0.54
C ALA A 84 -0.42 33.87 1.60
N SER A 85 -0.87 33.73 2.85
CA SER A 85 -0.55 34.62 3.97
C SER A 85 -0.42 33.85 5.29
N GLY A 86 0.18 34.50 6.29
CA GLY A 86 0.42 33.95 7.62
C GLY A 86 1.85 34.15 8.09
N LYS A 87 2.16 33.72 9.32
CA LYS A 87 3.47 33.92 9.97
C LYS A 87 4.65 33.28 9.21
N LEU A 88 4.36 32.27 8.39
CA LEU A 88 5.36 31.53 7.60
C LEU A 88 5.43 31.98 6.14
N LYS A 89 4.72 33.04 5.74
CA LYS A 89 4.77 33.56 4.37
C LYS A 89 6.22 33.87 3.98
N GLY A 90 6.68 33.27 2.87
CA GLY A 90 8.03 33.45 2.33
C GLY A 90 9.12 32.65 3.05
N LYS A 91 8.79 31.81 4.03
CA LYS A 91 9.76 30.91 4.67
C LYS A 91 9.87 29.59 3.89
N VAL A 92 11.08 29.02 3.91
CA VAL A 92 11.37 27.68 3.39
C VAL A 92 11.72 26.82 4.59
N VAL A 93 11.12 25.62 4.66
CA VAL A 93 11.34 24.65 5.73
C VAL A 93 11.87 23.37 5.08
N ALA A 94 12.84 22.74 5.75
CA ALA A 94 13.55 21.54 5.34
C ALA A 94 13.30 20.42 6.35
#